data_AF-A0A2N5XGX1-F1
#
_entry.id   AF-A0A2N5XGX1-F1
#
_cell.length_a   1.000
_cell.length_b   1.000
_cell.length_c   1.000
_cell.angle_alpha   90.00
_cell.angle_beta   90.00
_cell.angle_gamma   90.00
#
_symmetry.space_group_name_H-M   'P 1'
#
loop_
_entity.id
_entity.type
_entity.pdbx_description
1 polymer ?
#
loop_
_entity_poly.entity_id
_entity_poly.type
_entity_poly.pdbx_seq_one_letter_code
_entity_poly.pdbx_strand_id
1 'polypeptide(L)'
;MTTTDTIAALALAVAIVAAVAAIGSWKAARNANGAAQTLSRIEQQRLHADLTPVFRCAIVANEARSTAMLRIHLEGPPGLLSHDAIEITVSVRNDNPHRGNVPQLAGTPTPEQVRAHIWGPWKFSADGCDDTGRTVAPQQLAVGEWTRYGLTPTSPPTWSASSTQDWLRGYANEPVRLSITARSKDSAWTVPLEVPVTTEGTA
;
A
#
# COMPACT_ATOMS: atom_id res chain seq x y z
N MET A 1 4.39 -79.97 -4.30
CA MET A 1 4.53 -78.51 -4.39
C MET A 1 4.76 -78.20 -5.86
N THR A 2 3.73 -77.70 -6.54
CA THR A 2 3.72 -77.51 -8.00
C THR A 2 4.27 -76.12 -8.34
N THR A 3 4.85 -75.97 -9.52
CA THR A 3 5.42 -74.70 -10.05
C THR A 3 4.46 -73.52 -9.99
N THR A 4 3.15 -73.77 -9.97
CA THR A 4 2.09 -72.76 -9.83
C THR A 4 2.08 -72.09 -8.45
N ASP A 5 2.33 -72.84 -7.37
CA ASP A 5 2.32 -72.32 -5.99
C ASP A 5 3.47 -71.32 -5.76
N THR A 6 4.62 -71.58 -6.39
CA THR A 6 5.82 -70.73 -6.28
C THR A 6 5.66 -69.42 -7.04
N ILE A 7 5.03 -69.45 -8.22
CA ILE A 7 4.72 -68.24 -9.00
C ILE A 7 3.69 -67.37 -8.26
N ALA A 8 2.66 -67.98 -7.66
CA ALA A 8 1.65 -67.26 -6.89
C ALA A 8 2.25 -66.58 -5.63
N ALA A 9 3.15 -67.28 -4.92
CA ALA A 9 3.82 -66.71 -3.75
C ALA A 9 4.74 -65.53 -4.11
N LEU A 10 5.48 -65.62 -5.22
CA LEU A 10 6.33 -64.52 -5.72
C LEU A 10 5.49 -63.31 -6.17
N ALA A 11 4.39 -63.55 -6.88
CA ALA A 11 3.49 -62.48 -7.32
C ALA A 11 2.87 -61.73 -6.13
N LEU A 12 2.48 -62.45 -5.07
CA LEU A 12 1.97 -61.86 -3.83
C LEU A 12 3.04 -61.00 -3.14
N ALA A 13 4.28 -61.49 -3.04
CA ALA A 13 5.38 -60.74 -2.45
C ALA A 13 5.68 -59.44 -3.22
N VAL A 14 5.72 -59.50 -4.56
CA VAL A 14 5.91 -58.33 -5.42
C VAL A 14 4.75 -57.34 -5.28
N ALA A 15 3.50 -57.82 -5.22
CA ALA A 15 2.32 -56.97 -5.04
C ALA A 15 2.34 -56.22 -3.69
N ILE A 16 2.78 -56.89 -2.61
CA ILE A 16 2.92 -56.26 -1.30
C ILE A 16 3.99 -55.17 -1.33
N VAL A 17 5.16 -55.45 -1.92
CA VAL A 17 6.24 -54.46 -2.06
C VAL A 17 5.78 -53.26 -2.90
N ALA A 18 5.07 -53.51 -4.00
CA ALA A 18 4.53 -52.47 -4.86
C ALA A 18 3.48 -51.60 -4.13
N ALA A 19 2.61 -52.21 -3.33
CA ALA A 19 1.61 -51.48 -2.54
C ALA A 19 2.28 -50.56 -1.49
N VAL A 20 3.31 -51.06 -0.79
CA VAL A 20 4.08 -50.27 0.17
C VAL A 20 4.81 -49.11 -0.53
N ALA A 21 5.43 -49.37 -1.68
CA ALA A 21 6.09 -48.34 -2.47
C ALA A 21 5.12 -47.27 -2.99
N ALA A 22 3.91 -47.67 -3.41
CA ALA A 22 2.87 -46.75 -3.86
C ALA A 22 2.37 -45.84 -2.72
N ILE A 23 2.13 -46.39 -1.53
CA ILE A 23 1.76 -45.61 -0.34
C ILE A 23 2.88 -44.64 0.06
N GLY A 24 4.13 -45.11 0.04
CA GLY A 24 5.31 -44.27 0.29
C GLY A 24 5.43 -43.12 -0.71
N SER A 25 5.25 -43.41 -1.99
CA SER A 25 5.30 -42.44 -3.09
C SER A 25 4.19 -41.39 -2.97
N TRP A 26 2.97 -41.80 -2.62
CA TRP A 26 1.85 -40.87 -2.42
C TRP A 26 2.05 -39.93 -1.23
N LYS A 27 2.59 -40.45 -0.12
CA LYS A 27 2.92 -39.63 1.05
C LYS A 27 4.05 -38.65 0.74
N ALA A 28 5.08 -39.11 0.05
CA ALA A 28 6.18 -38.26 -0.42
C ALA A 28 5.68 -37.17 -1.38
N ALA A 29 4.83 -37.52 -2.35
CA ALA A 29 4.23 -36.56 -3.29
C ALA A 29 3.37 -35.51 -2.58
N ARG A 30 2.59 -35.89 -1.57
CA ARG A 30 1.83 -34.93 -0.76
C ARG A 30 2.72 -34.00 0.05
N ASN A 31 3.76 -34.55 0.68
CA ASN A 31 4.72 -33.75 1.44
C ASN A 31 5.48 -32.78 0.52
N ALA A 32 5.88 -33.24 -0.67
CA ALA A 32 6.52 -32.41 -1.69
C ALA A 32 5.58 -31.30 -2.20
N ASN A 33 4.30 -31.61 -2.44
CA ASN A 33 3.31 -30.61 -2.82
C ASN A 33 3.10 -29.55 -1.72
N GLY A 34 3.04 -29.95 -0.45
CA GLY A 34 2.94 -29.03 0.68
C GLY A 34 4.18 -28.13 0.85
N ALA A 35 5.37 -28.69 0.66
CA ALA A 35 6.62 -27.94 0.66
C ALA A 35 6.70 -26.95 -0.53
N ALA A 36 6.32 -27.39 -1.73
CA ALA A 36 6.28 -26.55 -2.93
C ALA A 36 5.30 -25.38 -2.79
N GLN A 37 4.12 -25.60 -2.18
CA GLN A 37 3.16 -24.52 -1.89
C GLN A 37 3.72 -23.50 -0.91
N THR A 38 4.43 -23.96 0.13
CA THR A 38 5.03 -23.07 1.13
C THR A 38 6.18 -22.27 0.52
N LEU A 39 7.04 -22.91 -0.27
CA LEU A 39 8.13 -22.26 -0.99
C LEU A 39 7.59 -21.23 -1.99
N SER A 40 6.58 -21.58 -2.77
CA SER A 40 5.92 -20.67 -3.71
C SER A 40 5.37 -19.43 -2.99
N ARG A 41 4.73 -19.61 -1.83
CA ARG A 41 4.25 -18.48 -1.01
C ARG A 41 5.39 -17.59 -0.50
N ILE A 42 6.50 -18.18 -0.05
CA ILE A 42 7.67 -17.42 0.43
C ILE A 42 8.28 -16.62 -0.72
N GLU A 43 8.44 -17.23 -1.89
CA GLU A 43 8.96 -16.55 -3.08
C GLU A 43 8.01 -15.43 -3.54
N GLN A 44 6.69 -15.66 -3.51
CA GLN A 44 5.71 -14.60 -3.78
C GLN A 44 5.84 -13.42 -2.81
N GLN A 45 6.01 -13.70 -1.51
CA GLN A 45 6.21 -12.65 -0.50
C GLN A 45 7.52 -11.91 -0.71
N ARG A 46 8.59 -12.63 -1.05
CA ARG A 46 9.90 -12.06 -1.34
C ARG A 46 9.85 -11.16 -2.57
N LEU A 47 9.28 -11.64 -3.67
CA LEU A 47 9.10 -10.84 -4.89
C LEU A 47 8.22 -9.62 -4.64
N HIS A 48 7.16 -9.77 -3.85
CA HIS A 48 6.31 -8.65 -3.47
C HIS A 48 7.09 -7.59 -2.69
N ALA A 49 7.94 -7.99 -1.75
CA ALA A 49 8.80 -7.08 -1.01
C ALA A 49 9.87 -6.44 -1.92
N ASP A 50 10.54 -7.24 -2.75
CA ASP A 50 11.62 -6.80 -3.66
C ASP A 50 11.12 -5.86 -4.76
N LEU A 51 9.82 -5.90 -5.10
CA LEU A 51 9.17 -5.01 -6.06
C LEU A 51 8.42 -3.83 -5.41
N THR A 52 8.55 -3.64 -4.09
CA THR A 52 7.89 -2.51 -3.40
C THR A 52 8.37 -1.18 -3.98
N PRO A 53 7.48 -0.34 -4.56
CA PRO A 53 7.86 0.92 -5.18
C PRO A 53 8.55 1.89 -4.21
N VAL A 54 9.60 2.54 -4.68
CA VAL A 54 10.33 3.60 -3.97
C VAL A 54 9.93 4.95 -4.55
N PHE A 55 9.31 5.78 -3.73
CA PHE A 55 8.89 7.12 -4.10
C PHE A 55 9.77 8.17 -3.43
N ARG A 56 10.28 9.12 -4.22
CA ARG A 56 10.84 10.37 -3.70
C ARG A 56 9.77 11.46 -3.79
N CYS A 57 9.42 12.03 -2.66
CA CYS A 57 8.42 13.10 -2.58
C CYS A 57 9.02 14.39 -2.04
N ALA A 58 8.56 15.52 -2.58
CA ALA A 58 8.89 16.84 -2.07
C ALA A 58 7.65 17.73 -2.12
N ILE A 59 7.42 18.51 -1.07
CA ILE A 59 6.36 19.51 -1.04
C ILE A 59 6.99 20.89 -0.91
N VAL A 60 6.67 21.76 -1.86
CA VAL A 60 7.15 23.14 -1.90
C VAL A 60 5.94 24.07 -1.84
N ALA A 61 5.82 24.83 -0.75
CA ALA A 61 4.82 25.86 -0.56
C ALA A 61 5.33 27.22 -1.04
N ASN A 62 4.44 28.06 -1.56
CA ASN A 62 4.80 29.45 -1.82
C ASN A 62 5.05 30.22 -0.51
N GLU A 63 5.67 31.40 -0.61
CA GLU A 63 5.99 32.25 0.56
C GLU A 63 4.75 32.56 1.42
N ALA A 64 3.61 32.84 0.78
CA ALA A 64 2.34 33.14 1.45
C ALA A 64 1.67 31.91 2.08
N ARG A 65 2.21 30.70 1.85
CA ARG A 65 1.61 29.40 2.21
C ARG A 65 0.13 29.28 1.81
N SER A 66 -0.26 29.90 0.71
CA SER A 66 -1.61 29.84 0.15
C SER A 66 -1.77 28.71 -0.88
N THR A 67 -0.66 28.24 -1.43
CA THR A 67 -0.61 27.11 -2.37
C THR A 67 0.69 26.33 -2.16
N ALA A 68 0.67 25.03 -2.39
CA ALA A 68 1.87 24.21 -2.43
C ALA A 68 1.82 23.23 -3.62
N MET A 69 2.98 22.70 -3.97
CA MET A 69 3.14 21.71 -5.03
C MET A 69 3.78 20.46 -4.44
N LEU A 70 3.07 19.34 -4.51
CA LEU A 70 3.63 18.02 -4.25
C LEU A 70 4.25 17.49 -5.55
N ARG A 71 5.52 17.10 -5.50
CA ARG A 71 6.19 16.34 -6.56
C ARG A 71 6.42 14.93 -6.08
N ILE A 72 6.09 13.95 -6.92
CA ILE A 72 6.31 12.52 -6.65
C ILE A 72 7.11 11.96 -7.80
N HIS A 73 8.24 11.33 -7.49
CA HIS A 73 9.11 10.65 -8.44
C HIS A 73 9.14 9.16 -8.08
N LEU A 74 8.90 8.30 -9.07
CA LEU A 74 9.03 6.85 -8.89
C LEU A 74 10.46 6.45 -9.24
N GLU A 75 11.28 6.16 -8.22
CA GLU A 75 12.71 5.88 -8.42
C GLU A 75 13.00 4.42 -8.81
N GLY A 76 12.11 3.50 -8.43
CA GLY A 76 12.33 2.08 -8.64
C GLY A 76 11.45 1.25 -7.71
N PRO A 77 11.85 0.00 -7.43
CA PRO A 77 13.11 -0.67 -7.79
C PRO A 77 13.24 -0.99 -9.29
N PRO A 78 14.44 -1.30 -9.80
CA PRO A 78 14.64 -1.65 -11.23
C PRO A 78 13.75 -2.80 -11.73
N GLY A 79 13.34 -3.71 -10.84
CA GLY A 79 12.39 -4.77 -11.16
C GLY A 79 11.02 -4.28 -11.63
N LEU A 80 10.65 -3.02 -11.32
CA LEU A 80 9.42 -2.40 -11.83
C LEU A 80 9.54 -1.88 -13.27
N LEU A 81 10.76 -1.81 -13.84
CA LEU A 81 10.94 -1.39 -15.24
C LEU A 81 10.25 -2.34 -16.23
N SER A 82 10.07 -3.62 -15.87
CA SER A 82 9.34 -4.59 -16.70
C SER A 82 7.83 -4.38 -16.71
N HIS A 83 7.30 -3.52 -15.83
CA HIS A 83 5.87 -3.24 -15.72
C HIS A 83 5.44 -2.03 -16.58
N ASP A 84 6.37 -1.40 -17.32
CA ASP A 84 6.24 -0.15 -18.09
C ASP A 84 5.74 1.04 -17.24
N ALA A 85 4.48 1.00 -16.80
CA ALA A 85 3.89 1.95 -15.88
C ALA A 85 3.04 1.24 -14.82
N ILE A 86 3.04 1.80 -13.60
CA ILE A 86 2.16 1.36 -12.52
C ILE A 86 1.10 2.41 -12.25
N GLU A 87 -0.09 1.98 -11.85
CA GLU A 87 -1.13 2.90 -11.42
C GLU A 87 -0.82 3.37 -9.99
N ILE A 88 -0.75 4.68 -9.78
CA ILE A 88 -0.60 5.29 -8.46
C ILE A 88 -1.86 6.05 -8.05
N THR A 89 -2.21 5.94 -6.78
CA THR A 89 -3.26 6.73 -6.13
C THR A 89 -2.65 7.34 -4.87
N VAL A 90 -2.71 8.67 -4.76
CA VAL A 90 -2.10 9.41 -3.64
C VAL A 90 -3.20 9.90 -2.72
N SER A 91 -3.04 9.66 -1.42
CA SER A 91 -4.00 10.06 -0.40
C SER A 91 -3.32 10.71 0.81
N VAL A 92 -3.92 11.77 1.35
CA VAL A 92 -3.49 12.40 2.60
C VAL A 92 -3.97 11.56 3.78
N ARG A 93 -3.04 11.11 4.60
CA ARG A 93 -3.31 10.33 5.81
C ARG A 93 -3.70 11.27 6.96
N ASN A 94 -4.53 10.74 7.86
CA ASN A 94 -4.78 11.40 9.13
C ASN A 94 -3.52 11.36 10.01
N ASP A 95 -3.34 12.40 10.81
CA ASP A 95 -2.34 12.49 11.86
C ASP A 95 -2.50 11.39 12.93
N ASN A 96 -3.75 11.05 13.26
CA ASN A 96 -4.09 10.00 14.23
C ASN A 96 -5.16 9.04 13.65
N PRO A 97 -4.88 7.72 13.56
CA PRO A 97 -5.84 6.74 13.05
C PRO A 97 -7.05 6.52 13.98
N HIS A 98 -6.96 6.90 15.26
CA HIS A 98 -8.04 6.77 16.24
C HIS A 98 -9.00 7.96 16.28
N ARG A 99 -8.77 8.94 15.41
CA ARG A 99 -9.58 10.14 15.36
C ARG A 99 -10.99 9.81 14.89
N GLY A 100 -12.00 10.16 15.69
CA GLY A 100 -13.39 9.79 15.46
C GLY A 100 -13.83 8.49 16.14
N ASN A 101 -12.96 7.81 16.90
CA ASN A 101 -13.34 6.62 17.68
C ASN A 101 -13.99 6.95 19.04
N VAL A 102 -14.30 8.23 19.29
CA VAL A 102 -14.92 8.69 20.55
C VAL A 102 -16.44 8.48 20.45
N PRO A 103 -17.12 8.00 21.52
CA PRO A 103 -18.57 7.90 21.54
C PRO A 103 -19.24 9.22 21.17
N GLN A 104 -20.23 9.17 20.28
CA GLN A 104 -20.95 10.36 19.85
C GLN A 104 -21.79 10.91 21.01
N LEU A 105 -21.54 12.16 21.38
CA LEU A 105 -22.37 12.92 22.32
C LEU A 105 -23.41 13.73 21.52
N ALA A 106 -24.60 13.93 22.07
CA ALA A 106 -25.63 14.76 21.43
C ALA A 106 -25.08 16.18 21.19
N GLY A 107 -25.23 16.68 19.95
CA GLY A 107 -24.69 17.99 19.53
C GLY A 107 -23.22 17.99 19.09
N THR A 108 -22.56 16.83 19.05
CA THR A 108 -21.19 16.68 18.52
C THR A 108 -21.19 16.11 17.10
N PRO A 109 -20.16 16.40 16.28
CA PRO A 109 -20.03 15.83 14.92
C PRO A 109 -20.05 14.30 14.97
N THR A 110 -20.55 13.69 13.90
CA THR A 110 -20.54 12.22 13.80
C THR A 110 -19.11 11.68 13.70
N PRO A 111 -18.85 10.45 14.18
CA PRO A 111 -17.58 9.75 13.96
C PRO A 111 -17.09 9.75 12.51
N GLU A 112 -18.01 9.68 11.55
CA GLU A 112 -17.73 9.74 10.11
C GLU A 112 -17.26 11.12 9.67
N GLN A 113 -17.93 12.18 10.11
CA GLN A 113 -17.54 13.56 9.81
C GLN A 113 -16.13 13.86 10.36
N VAL A 114 -15.82 13.37 11.57
CA VAL A 114 -14.49 13.54 12.18
C VAL A 114 -13.41 12.79 11.40
N ARG A 115 -13.69 11.55 10.95
CA ARG A 115 -12.75 10.73 10.16
C ARG A 115 -12.50 11.28 8.76
N ALA A 116 -13.54 11.82 8.13
CA ALA A 116 -13.47 12.38 6.78
C ALA A 116 -12.64 13.66 6.74
N HIS A 117 -12.68 14.47 7.79
CA HIS A 117 -11.92 15.72 7.88
C HIS A 117 -10.41 15.49 7.79
N ILE A 118 -9.70 16.35 7.05
CA ILE A 118 -8.24 16.26 6.87
C ILE A 118 -7.55 17.01 7.99
N TRP A 119 -6.89 16.26 8.87
CA TRP A 119 -6.18 16.80 10.04
C TRP A 119 -4.70 16.97 9.72
N GLY A 120 -4.41 18.01 8.96
CA GLY A 120 -3.06 18.33 8.52
C GLY A 120 -3.04 19.65 7.75
N PRO A 121 -1.86 20.15 7.36
CA PRO A 121 -1.72 21.51 6.83
C PRO A 121 -2.26 21.68 5.41
N TRP A 122 -2.30 20.60 4.60
CA TRP A 122 -2.57 20.67 3.16
C TRP A 122 -3.58 19.62 2.70
N LYS A 123 -4.36 19.96 1.68
CA LYS A 123 -5.24 19.07 0.90
C LYS A 123 -5.01 19.27 -0.59
N PHE A 124 -5.34 18.29 -1.41
CA PHE A 124 -5.28 18.39 -2.87
C PHE A 124 -6.22 19.47 -3.40
N SER A 125 -5.76 20.21 -4.41
CA SER A 125 -6.56 21.16 -5.16
C SER A 125 -7.35 20.48 -6.28
N ALA A 126 -8.47 21.09 -6.68
CA ALA A 126 -9.62 20.53 -7.40
C ALA A 126 -9.40 19.64 -8.64
N ASP A 127 -8.23 19.63 -9.28
CA ASP A 127 -8.03 18.80 -10.49
C ASP A 127 -7.87 17.32 -10.11
N GLY A 128 -8.95 16.56 -10.30
CA GLY A 128 -8.98 15.11 -10.11
C GLY A 128 -8.97 14.67 -8.64
N CYS A 129 -9.25 15.54 -7.67
CA CYS A 129 -9.40 15.15 -6.27
C CYS A 129 -10.83 14.73 -5.92
N ASP A 130 -10.98 13.94 -4.86
CA ASP A 130 -12.27 13.68 -4.24
C ASP A 130 -12.86 14.95 -3.58
N ASP A 131 -14.14 14.90 -3.20
CA ASP A 131 -14.86 16.04 -2.60
C ASP A 131 -14.17 16.63 -1.35
N THR A 132 -13.36 15.81 -0.66
CA THR A 132 -12.64 16.23 0.54
C THR A 132 -11.27 16.86 0.24
N GLY A 133 -10.73 16.66 -0.97
CA GLY A 133 -9.35 17.01 -1.32
C GLY A 133 -8.32 16.07 -0.67
N ARG A 134 -8.73 14.88 -0.22
CA ARG A 134 -7.85 13.91 0.44
C ARG A 134 -7.13 13.04 -0.56
N THR A 135 -7.80 12.64 -1.62
CA THR A 135 -7.31 11.63 -2.56
C THR A 135 -7.40 12.15 -3.98
N VAL A 136 -6.38 11.88 -4.78
CA VAL A 136 -6.38 12.19 -6.21
C VAL A 136 -6.75 10.95 -7.02
N ALA A 137 -7.28 11.18 -8.22
CA ALA A 137 -7.62 10.15 -9.17
C ALA A 137 -6.39 9.28 -9.50
N PRO A 138 -6.58 7.97 -9.73
CA PRO A 138 -5.50 7.11 -10.15
C PRO A 138 -4.87 7.58 -11.46
N GLN A 139 -3.55 7.47 -11.57
CA GLN A 139 -2.84 7.74 -12.82
C GLN A 139 -1.68 6.79 -13.02
N GLN A 140 -1.25 6.64 -14.28
CA GLN A 140 -0.09 5.84 -14.64
C GLN A 140 1.19 6.62 -14.39
N LEU A 141 2.19 5.98 -13.79
CA LEU A 141 3.52 6.53 -13.58
C LEU A 141 4.58 5.46 -13.90
N ALA A 142 5.48 5.76 -14.83
CA ALA A 142 6.60 4.88 -15.13
C ALA A 142 7.79 5.10 -14.18
N VAL A 143 8.64 4.09 -14.05
CA VAL A 143 9.88 4.21 -13.27
C VAL A 143 10.80 5.24 -13.93
N GLY A 144 11.34 6.15 -13.13
CA GLY A 144 12.13 7.29 -13.58
C GLY A 144 11.31 8.53 -13.91
N GLU A 145 9.98 8.40 -14.01
CA GLU A 145 9.08 9.53 -14.24
C GLU A 145 8.57 10.15 -12.95
N TRP A 146 8.10 11.40 -13.07
CA TRP A 146 7.55 12.17 -11.98
C TRP A 146 6.19 12.76 -12.35
N THR A 147 5.40 13.02 -11.32
CA THR A 147 4.13 13.74 -11.40
C THR A 147 4.11 14.87 -10.38
N ARG A 148 3.16 15.79 -10.56
CA ARG A 148 2.90 16.88 -9.63
C ARG A 148 1.42 17.01 -9.28
N TYR A 149 1.15 17.46 -8.06
CA TYR A 149 -0.19 17.76 -7.59
C TYR A 149 -0.22 19.10 -6.87
N GLY A 150 -1.21 19.93 -7.21
CA GLY A 150 -1.48 21.16 -6.48
C GLY A 150 -2.07 20.86 -5.11
N LEU A 151 -1.69 21.67 -4.13
CA LEU A 151 -2.16 21.60 -2.76
C LEU A 151 -2.68 22.99 -2.34
N THR A 152 -3.77 22.97 -1.58
CA THR A 152 -4.31 24.15 -0.88
C THR A 152 -4.33 23.90 0.62
N PRO A 153 -4.24 24.95 1.45
CA PRO A 153 -4.31 24.79 2.88
C PRO A 153 -5.66 24.17 3.29
N THR A 154 -5.63 23.33 4.32
CA THR A 154 -6.87 22.88 4.95
C THR A 154 -7.49 23.99 5.78
N SER A 155 -8.78 23.84 6.04
CA SER A 155 -9.52 24.71 6.96
C SER A 155 -9.85 23.92 8.23
N PRO A 156 -9.97 24.58 9.39
CA PRO A 156 -10.48 23.94 10.58
C PRO A 156 -11.89 23.37 10.31
N PRO A 157 -12.28 22.30 11.00
CA PRO A 157 -13.63 21.79 10.88
C PRO A 157 -14.63 22.82 11.39
N THR A 158 -15.84 22.85 10.83
CA THR A 158 -16.87 23.86 11.16
C THR A 158 -17.36 23.79 12.61
N TRP A 159 -17.14 22.65 13.28
CA TRP A 159 -17.43 22.42 14.69
C TRP A 159 -16.24 22.75 15.63
N SER A 160 -15.13 23.24 15.09
CA SER A 160 -14.00 23.74 15.89
C SER A 160 -14.17 25.23 16.18
N ALA A 161 -13.71 25.67 17.36
CA ALA A 161 -13.58 27.08 17.69
C ALA A 161 -12.30 27.72 17.11
N SER A 162 -11.43 26.94 16.47
CA SER A 162 -10.17 27.43 15.90
C SER A 162 -10.41 28.36 14.71
N SER A 163 -9.74 29.50 14.71
CA SER A 163 -9.62 30.32 13.49
C SER A 163 -8.78 29.59 12.44
N THR A 164 -8.96 29.93 11.16
CA THR A 164 -8.10 29.40 10.07
C THR A 164 -6.62 29.69 10.33
N GLN A 165 -6.29 30.87 10.87
CA GLN A 165 -4.91 31.24 11.15
C GLN A 165 -4.30 30.38 12.27
N ASP A 166 -5.03 30.12 13.35
CA ASP A 166 -4.55 29.28 14.45
C ASP A 166 -4.41 27.82 14.04
N TRP A 167 -5.33 27.34 13.21
CA TRP A 167 -5.26 26.01 12.61
C TRP A 167 -3.98 25.84 11.78
N LEU A 168 -3.72 26.75 10.85
CA LEU A 168 -2.53 26.70 10.00
C LEU A 168 -1.24 26.85 10.81
N ARG A 169 -1.24 27.68 11.86
CA ARG A 169 -0.10 27.82 12.78
C ARG A 169 0.19 26.52 13.51
N GLY A 170 -0.84 25.80 13.95
CA GLY A 170 -0.71 24.52 14.65
C GLY A 170 -0.04 23.43 13.80
N TYR A 171 -0.27 23.45 12.48
CA TYR A 171 0.33 22.49 11.55
C TYR A 171 1.51 23.05 10.74
N ALA A 172 2.00 24.25 11.05
CA ALA A 172 2.97 24.95 10.20
C ALA A 172 4.30 24.20 10.02
N ASN A 173 4.70 23.42 11.03
CA ASN A 173 5.95 22.65 11.03
C ASN A 173 5.71 21.14 10.94
N GLU A 174 4.47 20.73 10.74
CA GLU A 174 4.11 19.32 10.65
C GLU A 174 4.31 18.82 9.21
N PRO A 175 4.91 17.63 9.00
CA PRO A 175 5.02 17.04 7.68
C PRO A 175 3.63 16.64 7.16
N VAL A 176 3.47 16.63 5.84
CA VAL A 176 2.27 16.04 5.23
C VAL A 176 2.46 14.53 5.21
N ARG A 177 1.54 13.82 5.87
CA ARG A 177 1.50 12.37 5.87
C ARG A 177 0.74 11.90 4.64
N LEU A 178 1.41 11.15 3.77
CA LEU A 178 0.85 10.62 2.54
C LEU A 178 0.78 9.09 2.59
N SER A 179 -0.12 8.54 1.80
CA SER A 179 -0.18 7.13 1.44
C SER A 179 -0.23 7.07 -0.08
N ILE A 180 0.76 6.40 -0.69
CA ILE A 180 0.73 6.12 -2.12
C ILE A 180 0.37 4.65 -2.29
N THR A 181 -0.81 4.41 -2.85
CA THR A 181 -1.22 3.08 -3.27
C THR A 181 -0.75 2.88 -4.70
N ALA A 182 0.11 1.90 -4.92
CA ALA A 182 0.64 1.55 -6.22
C ALA A 182 0.08 0.20 -6.65
N ARG A 183 -0.38 0.08 -7.90
CA ARG A 183 -0.93 -1.16 -8.45
C ARG A 183 -0.27 -1.50 -9.78
N SER A 184 0.20 -2.73 -9.86
CA SER A 184 0.59 -3.40 -11.09
C SER A 184 -0.40 -4.55 -11.38
N LYS A 185 -0.28 -5.21 -12.54
CA LYS A 185 -1.19 -6.29 -12.97
C LYS A 185 -1.47 -7.33 -11.89
N ASP A 186 -0.43 -7.74 -11.15
CA ASP A 186 -0.50 -8.87 -10.21
C ASP A 186 -0.15 -8.49 -8.76
N SER A 187 0.06 -7.21 -8.47
CA SER A 187 0.49 -6.77 -7.13
C SER A 187 0.06 -5.35 -6.82
N ALA A 188 -0.27 -5.11 -5.55
CA ALA A 188 -0.61 -3.80 -5.03
C ALA A 188 0.17 -3.51 -3.74
N TRP A 189 0.75 -2.32 -3.65
CA TRP A 189 1.52 -1.86 -2.51
C TRP A 189 0.89 -0.60 -1.93
N THR A 190 1.05 -0.39 -0.63
CA THR A 190 0.68 0.87 0.03
C THR A 190 1.91 1.39 0.76
N VAL A 191 2.43 2.52 0.30
CA VAL A 191 3.66 3.13 0.82
C VAL A 191 3.30 4.36 1.65
N PRO A 192 3.40 4.30 2.99
CA PRO A 192 3.23 5.47 3.83
C PRO A 192 4.49 6.35 3.79
N LEU A 193 4.29 7.67 3.66
CA LEU A 193 5.36 8.66 3.57
C LEU A 193 5.06 9.84 4.49
N GLU A 194 6.10 10.43 5.06
CA GLU A 194 6.03 11.72 5.74
C GLU A 194 6.89 12.71 4.97
N VAL A 195 6.26 13.73 4.40
CA VAL A 195 6.94 14.66 3.51
C VAL A 195 7.01 16.03 4.17
N PRO A 196 8.22 16.53 4.49
CA PRO A 196 8.38 17.87 5.02
C PRO A 196 7.96 18.90 3.98
N VAL A 197 7.40 20.02 4.46
CA VAL A 197 6.98 21.15 3.62
C VAL A 197 8.09 22.19 3.66
N THR A 198 8.68 22.49 2.50
CA THR A 198 9.60 23.62 2.35
C THR A 198 8.89 24.82 1.75
N THR A 199 9.42 26.02 1.97
CA THR A 199 8.93 27.26 1.36
C THR A 199 9.85 27.70 0.22
N GLU A 200 9.28 28.15 -0.89
CA GLU A 200 10.02 28.85 -1.95
C GLU A 200 10.77 30.03 -1.31
N GLY A 201 12.10 30.03 -1.35
CA GLY A 201 12.95 31.05 -0.69
C GLY A 201 13.88 30.52 0.39
N THR A 202 13.65 29.30 0.88
CA THR A 202 14.57 28.57 1.78
C THR A 202 15.02 27.28 1.10
N ALA A 203 16.01 27.38 0.22
CA ALA A 203 16.75 26.27 -0.36
C ALA A 203 18.24 26.45 -0.06
#